data_AF-A0A430A5U2-F1
#
_entry.id   AF-A0A430A5U2-F1
#
_cell.length_a   1.000
_cell.length_b   1.000
_cell.length_c   1.000
_cell.angle_alpha   90.00
_cell.angle_beta   90.00
_cell.angle_gamma   90.00
#
_symmetry.space_group_name_H-M   'P 1'
#
loop_
_entity.id
_entity.type
_entity.pdbx_description
1 polymer ?
#
loop_
_entity_poly.entity_id
_entity_poly.type
_entity_poly.pdbx_seq_one_letter_code
_entity_poly.pdbx_strand_id
1 'polypeptide(L)'
;MMEETVSLQEIFSLLKKKATLIVSMFFVGIGIAAILTLFVITPKYNATSQLIATSANKDSNVSTDNINSNLMMINTYKDFIKGKVVTDAAREQLEKEIGFKGTSEDVKNMINVEQTQSSQMFSIVATSENPNEAATVANVVSAIFKQEAKEYTEADKVSIISEASPSTNPVSPNKKVNLAIGGILGLIIGVGLALLSQLFNRTVKSVEYVTETLNIPVLGHIPLLASKELKDIQKHQKSALKSVNLTTETIDDVFNLDDGVDGLDQDLSRIKDGRDLDQTIDLSEIKINRIELDDTPVIDGRKNRHSVAGLSRVKR
;
A
#
# COMPACT_ATOMS: atom_id res chain seq x y z
N MET A 1 -21.44 -26.98 -6.31
CA MET A 1 -20.79 -25.77 -5.75
C MET A 1 -19.56 -25.50 -6.60
N MET A 2 -19.61 -24.48 -7.46
CA MET A 2 -18.40 -24.02 -8.15
C MET A 2 -17.55 -23.29 -7.11
N GLU A 3 -16.35 -23.79 -6.86
CA GLU A 3 -15.35 -23.02 -6.12
C GLU A 3 -14.99 -21.81 -7.00
N GLU A 4 -15.45 -20.61 -6.63
CA GLU A 4 -14.89 -19.37 -7.13
C GLU A 4 -13.43 -19.29 -6.67
N THR A 5 -12.55 -19.95 -7.42
CA THR A 5 -11.11 -19.82 -7.24
C THR A 5 -10.74 -18.42 -7.70
N VAL A 6 -10.59 -17.49 -6.75
CA VAL A 6 -10.10 -16.14 -7.02
C VAL A 6 -8.75 -16.26 -7.70
N SER A 7 -8.71 -15.96 -9.01
CA SER A 7 -7.49 -16.11 -9.78
C SER A 7 -6.49 -15.00 -9.41
N LEU A 8 -5.20 -15.33 -9.34
CA LEU A 8 -4.12 -14.35 -9.11
C LEU A 8 -4.15 -13.21 -10.15
N GLN A 9 -4.61 -13.52 -11.37
CA GLN A 9 -4.74 -12.56 -12.46
C GLN A 9 -5.87 -11.54 -12.21
N GLU A 10 -7.00 -11.98 -11.63
CA GLU A 10 -8.07 -11.08 -11.20
C GLU A 10 -7.60 -10.12 -10.11
N ILE A 11 -6.89 -10.62 -9.09
CA ILE A 11 -6.33 -9.78 -8.01
C ILE A 11 -5.43 -8.70 -8.61
N PHE A 12 -4.54 -9.05 -9.54
CA PHE A 12 -3.65 -8.09 -10.16
C PHE A 12 -4.40 -7.04 -11.01
N SER A 13 -5.45 -7.46 -11.73
CA SER A 13 -6.31 -6.55 -12.50
C SER A 13 -7.07 -5.57 -11.60
N LEU A 14 -7.52 -6.03 -10.42
CA LEU A 14 -8.20 -5.23 -9.41
C LEU A 14 -7.26 -4.19 -8.78
N LEU A 15 -6.05 -4.60 -8.42
CA LEU A 15 -5.02 -3.70 -7.89
C LEU A 15 -4.70 -2.57 -8.86
N LYS A 16 -4.54 -2.89 -10.16
CA LYS A 16 -4.33 -1.86 -11.19
C LYS A 16 -5.53 -0.90 -11.31
N LYS A 17 -6.76 -1.43 -11.28
CA LYS A 17 -7.98 -0.62 -11.39
C LYS A 17 -8.17 0.32 -10.19
N LYS A 18 -7.73 -0.10 -9.00
CA LYS A 18 -7.86 0.66 -7.74
C LYS A 18 -6.52 1.27 -7.29
N ALA A 19 -5.55 1.40 -8.19
CA ALA A 19 -4.23 1.94 -7.86
C ALA A 19 -4.30 3.36 -7.28
N THR A 20 -5.25 4.18 -7.73
CA THR A 20 -5.47 5.53 -7.18
C THR A 20 -5.83 5.52 -5.70
N LEU A 21 -6.66 4.56 -5.26
CA LEU A 21 -7.02 4.39 -3.85
C LEU A 21 -5.81 3.94 -3.04
N ILE A 22 -5.04 2.97 -3.55
CA ILE A 22 -3.85 2.44 -2.87
C ILE A 22 -2.77 3.53 -2.72
N VAL A 23 -2.50 4.29 -3.79
CA VAL A 23 -1.53 5.39 -3.77
C VAL A 23 -1.99 6.52 -2.86
N SER A 24 -3.29 6.85 -2.84
CA SER A 24 -3.84 7.83 -1.90
C SER A 24 -3.59 7.39 -0.45
N MET A 25 -3.86 6.12 -0.13
CA MET A 25 -3.67 5.59 1.21
C MET A 25 -2.19 5.55 1.64
N PHE A 26 -1.26 5.35 0.70
CA PHE A 26 0.18 5.48 0.94
C PHE A 26 0.55 6.90 1.39
N PHE A 27 0.11 7.93 0.66
CA PHE A 27 0.40 9.32 1.04
C PHE A 27 -0.30 9.73 2.35
N VAL A 28 -1.51 9.25 2.60
CA VAL A 28 -2.20 9.45 3.89
C VAL A 28 -1.43 8.80 5.03
N GLY A 29 -0.95 7.56 4.86
CA GLY A 29 -0.13 6.86 5.84
C GLY A 29 1.18 7.60 6.16
N ILE A 30 1.85 8.13 5.14
CA ILE A 30 3.03 9.01 5.33
C ILE A 30 2.66 10.28 6.08
N GLY A 31 1.55 10.94 5.71
CA GLY A 31 1.08 12.16 6.35
C GLY A 31 0.82 11.97 7.85
N ILE A 32 0.10 10.90 8.21
CA ILE A 32 -0.18 10.54 9.61
C ILE A 32 1.13 10.24 10.35
N ALA A 33 2.01 9.42 9.77
CA ALA A 33 3.29 9.08 10.39
C ALA A 33 4.19 10.30 10.59
N ALA A 34 4.20 11.25 9.64
CA ALA A 34 4.94 12.49 9.75
C ALA A 34 4.38 13.38 10.87
N ILE A 35 3.06 13.52 10.98
CA ILE A 35 2.42 14.28 12.06
C ILE A 35 2.78 13.67 13.42
N LEU A 36 2.59 12.36 13.59
CA LEU A 36 2.92 11.67 14.84
C LEU A 36 4.41 11.82 15.19
N THR A 37 5.28 11.65 14.20
CA THR A 37 6.74 11.70 14.40
C THR A 37 7.25 13.09 14.71
N LEU A 38 6.67 14.15 14.14
CA LEU A 38 7.17 15.51 14.28
C LEU A 38 6.51 16.29 15.43
N PHE A 39 5.26 15.98 15.76
CA PHE A 39 4.50 16.75 16.76
C PHE A 39 4.25 16.00 18.06
N VAL A 40 4.22 14.66 18.06
CA VAL A 40 3.85 13.87 19.25
C VAL A 40 5.05 13.23 19.92
N ILE A 41 6.00 12.69 19.14
CA ILE A 41 7.16 11.97 19.70
C ILE A 41 8.26 12.96 20.08
N THR A 42 8.66 12.97 21.35
CA THR A 42 9.75 13.81 21.86
C THR A 42 11.10 13.35 21.29
N PRO A 43 11.99 14.30 20.91
CA PRO A 43 13.33 13.96 20.47
C PRO A 43 14.15 13.40 21.65
N LYS A 44 14.86 12.30 21.41
CA LYS A 44 15.80 11.73 22.38
C LYS A 44 17.23 11.89 21.89
N TYR A 45 18.15 12.13 22.83
CA TYR A 45 19.56 12.39 22.61
C TYR A 45 20.40 11.35 23.33
N ASN A 46 21.50 10.96 22.71
CA ASN A 46 22.46 10.05 23.30
C ASN A 46 23.73 10.78 23.70
N ALA A 47 24.32 10.35 24.81
CA ALA A 47 25.68 10.73 25.19
C ALA A 47 26.46 9.47 25.58
N THR A 48 27.73 9.42 25.19
CA THR A 48 28.52 8.20 25.25
C THR A 48 29.80 8.40 26.05
N SER A 49 29.98 7.63 27.13
CA SER A 49 31.25 7.53 27.85
C SER A 49 31.97 6.25 27.45
N GLN A 50 33.26 6.34 27.11
CA GLN A 50 34.06 5.20 26.67
C GLN A 50 34.98 4.74 27.79
N LEU A 51 35.00 3.43 28.03
CA LEU A 51 35.79 2.78 29.07
C LEU A 51 36.60 1.63 28.49
N ILE A 52 37.72 1.35 29.15
CA ILE A 52 38.48 0.12 29.00
C ILE A 52 38.59 -0.57 30.35
N ALA A 53 38.38 -1.88 30.35
CA ALA A 53 38.58 -2.73 31.51
C ALA A 53 39.67 -3.76 31.18
N THR A 54 40.68 -3.84 32.04
CA THR A 54 41.78 -4.80 31.92
C THR A 54 41.92 -5.59 33.21
N SER A 55 41.98 -6.91 33.10
CA SER A 55 42.33 -7.82 34.19
C SER A 55 43.86 -7.89 34.30
N ALA A 56 44.41 -7.66 35.50
CA ALA A 56 45.86 -7.72 35.73
C ALA A 56 46.28 -9.17 35.94
N ASN A 57 46.56 -9.85 34.82
CA ASN A 57 47.24 -11.14 34.87
C ASN A 57 48.65 -10.93 35.46
N LYS A 58 48.81 -11.26 36.76
CA LYS A 58 50.10 -11.24 37.47
C LYS A 58 51.03 -12.40 37.10
N ASP A 59 50.55 -13.36 36.32
CA ASP A 59 51.36 -14.49 35.85
C ASP A 59 51.78 -14.31 34.40
N SER A 60 53.10 -14.27 34.21
CA SER A 60 53.83 -14.02 32.95
C SER A 60 53.65 -15.10 31.87
N ASN A 61 52.72 -16.04 32.02
CA ASN A 61 52.39 -17.06 31.01
C ASN A 61 51.05 -16.70 30.36
N VAL A 62 51.10 -15.80 29.39
CA VAL A 62 49.95 -15.41 28.56
C VAL A 62 49.67 -16.52 27.55
N SER A 63 48.90 -17.52 27.95
CA SER A 63 48.29 -18.49 27.02
C SER A 63 47.16 -17.83 26.23
N THR A 64 47.03 -18.17 24.95
CA THR A 64 46.02 -17.65 24.00
C THR A 64 44.57 -17.83 24.49
N ASP A 65 44.32 -18.77 25.39
CA ASP A 65 43.01 -18.99 26.03
C ASP A 65 42.57 -17.82 26.94
N ASN A 66 43.52 -17.07 27.54
CA ASN A 66 43.22 -15.94 28.43
C ASN A 66 42.72 -14.68 27.68
N ILE A 67 42.96 -14.59 26.37
CA ILE A 67 42.50 -13.45 25.55
C ILE A 67 41.00 -13.54 25.28
N ASN A 68 40.46 -14.75 25.09
CA ASN A 68 39.03 -14.98 24.90
C ASN A 68 38.22 -14.76 26.19
N SER A 69 38.76 -15.15 27.36
CA SER A 69 38.11 -14.91 28.66
C SER A 69 37.91 -13.41 28.93
N ASN A 70 38.92 -12.58 28.63
CA ASN A 70 38.82 -11.12 28.79
C ASN A 70 37.78 -10.46 27.86
N LEU A 71 37.52 -11.04 26.67
CA LEU A 71 36.49 -10.55 25.74
C LEU A 71 35.07 -11.01 26.15
N MET A 72 34.94 -12.14 26.85
CA MET A 72 33.64 -12.64 27.35
C MET A 72 33.14 -11.91 28.60
N MET A 73 34.03 -11.28 29.38
CA MET A 73 33.67 -10.52 30.59
C MET A 73 32.83 -9.27 30.31
N ILE A 74 32.76 -8.80 29.07
CA ILE A 74 31.95 -7.64 28.72
C ILE A 74 30.45 -7.83 28.98
N ASN A 75 29.94 -9.05 28.80
CA ASN A 75 28.54 -9.36 29.11
C ASN A 75 28.34 -9.29 30.63
N THR A 76 29.30 -9.78 31.42
CA THR A 76 29.30 -9.61 32.88
C THR A 76 29.34 -8.14 33.28
N TYR A 77 30.19 -7.32 32.65
CA TYR A 77 30.22 -5.88 32.91
C TYR A 77 28.91 -5.19 32.52
N LYS A 78 28.31 -5.59 31.40
CA LYS A 78 27.02 -5.07 30.95
C LYS A 78 25.90 -5.39 31.96
N ASP A 79 25.86 -6.61 32.47
CA ASP A 79 24.89 -7.02 33.48
C ASP A 79 25.13 -6.31 34.81
N PHE A 80 26.40 -6.12 35.19
CA PHE A 80 26.76 -5.39 36.41
C PHE A 80 26.43 -3.89 36.32
N ILE A 81 26.76 -3.22 35.21
CA ILE A 81 26.41 -1.82 34.94
C ILE A 81 24.89 -1.62 34.98
N LYS A 82 24.12 -2.58 34.46
CA LYS A 82 22.64 -2.58 34.52
C LYS A 82 22.08 -3.16 35.82
N GLY A 83 22.95 -3.56 36.75
CA GLY A 83 22.59 -4.13 38.04
C GLY A 83 22.13 -3.08 39.04
N LYS A 84 21.46 -3.53 40.10
CA LYS A 84 20.93 -2.66 41.16
C LYS A 84 22.02 -1.85 41.85
N VAL A 85 23.17 -2.47 42.14
CA VAL A 85 24.30 -1.81 42.83
C VAL A 85 24.72 -0.52 42.10
N VAL A 86 24.93 -0.59 40.78
CA VAL A 86 25.34 0.58 39.99
C VAL A 86 24.17 1.54 39.78
N THR A 87 22.98 1.03 39.47
CA THR A 87 21.82 1.88 39.13
C THR A 87 21.24 2.62 40.33
N ASP A 88 21.21 2.01 41.52
CA ASP A 88 20.76 2.63 42.77
C ASP A 88 21.72 3.74 43.20
N ALA A 89 23.03 3.47 43.17
CA ALA A 89 24.06 4.46 43.48
C ALA A 89 24.04 5.62 42.45
N ALA A 90 23.87 5.30 41.16
CA ALA A 90 23.78 6.31 40.11
C ALA A 90 22.56 7.20 40.28
N ARG A 91 21.39 6.62 40.60
CA ARG A 91 20.18 7.39 40.90
C ARG A 91 20.41 8.38 42.04
N GLU A 92 21.03 7.94 43.15
CA GLU A 92 21.30 8.81 44.29
C GLU A 92 22.27 9.95 43.93
N GLN A 93 23.31 9.67 43.15
CA GLN A 93 24.27 10.67 42.70
C GLN A 93 23.62 11.68 41.73
N LEU A 94 22.78 11.20 40.80
CA LEU A 94 22.04 12.03 39.85
C LEU A 94 20.99 12.92 40.55
N GLU A 95 20.37 12.44 41.61
CA GLU A 95 19.47 13.24 42.46
C GLU A 95 20.23 14.43 43.07
N LYS A 96 21.47 14.22 43.53
CA LYS A 96 22.31 15.28 44.10
C LYS A 96 22.84 16.27 43.05
N GLU A 97 23.27 15.80 41.88
CA GLU A 97 23.91 16.66 40.87
C GLU A 97 22.93 17.45 40.01
N ILE A 98 21.82 16.83 39.59
CA ILE A 98 20.88 17.42 38.63
C ILE A 98 19.42 17.40 39.11
N GLY A 99 19.16 16.98 40.35
CA GLY A 99 17.80 16.88 40.88
C GLY A 99 16.96 15.82 40.18
N PHE A 100 17.61 14.73 39.71
CA PHE A 100 16.94 13.64 39.01
C PHE A 100 15.84 13.01 39.87
N LYS A 101 14.61 12.93 39.35
CA LYS A 101 13.43 12.43 40.07
C LYS A 101 13.01 11.01 39.68
N GLY A 102 13.75 10.38 38.77
CA GLY A 102 13.45 9.03 38.30
C GLY A 102 13.84 7.96 39.32
N THR A 103 13.37 6.75 39.06
CA THR A 103 13.72 5.53 39.79
C THR A 103 15.02 4.91 39.27
N SER A 104 15.57 3.92 39.98
CA SER A 104 16.74 3.16 39.51
C SER A 104 16.45 2.39 38.23
N GLU A 105 15.20 1.95 38.02
CA GLU A 105 14.80 1.29 36.78
C GLU A 105 14.79 2.28 35.60
N ASP A 106 14.46 3.56 35.84
CA ASP A 106 14.56 4.59 34.81
C ASP A 106 16.01 4.80 34.39
N VAL A 107 16.95 4.87 35.34
CA VAL A 107 18.39 4.92 35.05
C VAL A 107 18.83 3.70 34.22
N LYS A 108 18.41 2.50 34.62
CA LYS A 108 18.70 1.26 33.89
C LYS A 108 18.16 1.26 32.47
N ASN A 109 16.98 1.85 32.24
CA ASN A 109 16.36 1.97 30.91
C ASN A 109 17.00 3.07 30.06
N MET A 110 17.55 4.11 30.69
CA MET A 110 18.31 5.16 30.01
C MET A 110 19.66 4.67 29.50
N ILE A 111 20.26 3.67 30.14
CA ILE A 111 21.60 3.18 29.80
C ILE A 111 21.59 1.96 28.86
N ASN A 112 22.48 2.01 27.88
CA ASN A 112 22.86 0.88 27.06
C ASN A 112 24.38 0.72 27.08
N VAL A 113 24.85 -0.52 27.07
CA VAL A 113 26.28 -0.84 26.98
C VAL A 113 26.54 -1.41 25.60
N GLU A 114 27.35 -0.69 24.82
CA GLU A 114 27.73 -1.03 23.46
C GLU A 114 29.20 -1.45 23.44
N GLN A 115 29.48 -2.59 22.80
CA GLN A 115 30.84 -3.10 22.65
C GLN A 115 31.20 -3.13 21.17
N THR A 116 32.42 -2.72 20.85
CA THR A 116 33.02 -2.98 19.54
C THR A 116 33.57 -4.41 19.52
N GLN A 117 33.21 -5.21 18.51
CA GLN A 117 33.65 -6.60 18.42
C GLN A 117 35.18 -6.71 18.50
N SER A 118 35.67 -7.72 19.22
CA SER A 118 37.10 -7.97 19.46
C SER A 118 37.83 -6.81 20.16
N SER A 119 37.10 -5.94 20.87
CA SER A 119 37.66 -4.85 21.66
C SER A 119 37.36 -5.02 23.15
N GLN A 120 38.34 -4.67 23.99
CA GLN A 120 38.16 -4.48 25.43
C GLN A 120 37.55 -3.11 25.76
N MET A 121 37.45 -2.23 24.76
CA MET A 121 36.76 -0.96 24.87
C MET A 121 35.25 -1.19 24.77
N PHE A 122 34.52 -0.55 25.66
CA PHE A 122 33.07 -0.49 25.60
C PHE A 122 32.57 0.92 25.91
N SER A 123 31.34 1.17 25.51
CA SER A 123 30.69 2.46 25.58
C SER A 123 29.45 2.34 26.44
N ILE A 124 29.32 3.20 27.45
CA ILE A 124 28.08 3.41 28.18
C ILE A 124 27.36 4.57 27.49
N VAL A 125 26.25 4.24 26.84
CA VAL A 125 25.40 5.17 26.10
C VAL A 125 24.17 5.45 26.94
N ALA A 126 24.00 6.69 27.37
CA ALA A 126 22.79 7.13 28.05
C ALA A 126 21.89 7.88 27.07
N THR A 127 20.59 7.60 27.13
CA THR A 127 19.56 8.20 26.27
C THR A 127 18.59 9.01 27.13
N SER A 128 18.45 10.31 26.88
CA SER A 128 17.49 11.17 27.56
C SER A 128 16.87 12.21 26.60
N GLU A 129 15.79 12.85 27.01
CA GLU A 129 15.17 13.97 26.28
C GLU A 129 16.03 15.24 26.35
N ASN A 130 16.86 15.36 27.39
CA ASN A 130 17.80 16.46 27.55
C ASN A 130 19.23 16.01 27.25
N PRO A 131 19.95 16.64 26.30
CA PRO A 131 21.34 16.31 25.98
C PRO A 131 22.30 16.37 27.17
N ASN A 132 22.11 17.32 28.08
CA ASN A 132 22.97 17.50 29.25
C ASN A 132 22.71 16.39 30.26
N GLU A 133 21.45 16.05 30.48
CA GLU A 133 21.05 14.95 31.37
C GLU A 133 21.63 13.61 30.86
N ALA A 134 21.53 13.34 29.55
CA ALA A 134 22.15 12.15 28.96
C ALA A 134 23.66 12.10 29.23
N ALA A 135 24.38 13.21 29.06
CA ALA A 135 25.82 13.27 29.33
C ALA A 135 26.15 13.02 30.80
N THR A 136 25.41 13.65 31.72
CA THR A 136 25.59 13.45 33.16
C THR A 136 25.31 12.00 33.55
N VAL A 137 24.23 11.39 33.06
CA VAL A 137 23.90 9.98 33.34
C VAL A 137 25.02 9.05 32.89
N ALA A 138 25.53 9.20 31.67
CA ALA A 138 26.62 8.37 31.16
C ALA A 138 27.90 8.52 32.00
N ASN A 139 28.23 9.75 32.42
CA ASN A 139 29.42 10.05 33.22
C ASN A 139 29.31 9.55 34.67
N VAL A 140 28.15 9.73 35.31
CA VAL A 140 27.90 9.25 36.67
C VAL A 140 27.94 7.73 36.71
N VAL A 141 27.27 7.06 35.78
CA VAL A 141 27.25 5.60 35.71
C VAL A 141 28.65 5.06 35.42
N SER A 142 29.43 5.69 34.55
CA SER A 142 30.81 5.27 34.27
C SER A 142 31.74 5.44 35.47
N ALA A 143 31.59 6.54 36.23
CA ALA A 143 32.33 6.78 37.46
C ALA A 143 32.01 5.76 38.56
N ILE A 144 30.72 5.46 38.76
CA ILE A 144 30.27 4.48 39.76
C ILE A 144 30.72 3.08 39.37
N PHE A 145 30.55 2.69 38.11
CA PHE A 145 31.06 1.40 37.64
C PHE A 145 32.56 1.28 37.88
N LYS A 146 33.36 2.32 37.58
CA LYS A 146 34.81 2.32 37.84
C LYS A 146 35.13 2.12 39.33
N GLN A 147 34.33 2.68 40.23
CA GLN A 147 34.50 2.53 41.67
C GLN A 147 34.14 1.12 42.14
N GLU A 148 32.97 0.62 41.73
CA GLU A 148 32.41 -0.64 42.22
C GLU A 148 32.98 -1.88 41.51
N ALA A 149 33.48 -1.75 40.28
CA ALA A 149 34.01 -2.87 39.50
C ALA A 149 35.17 -3.58 40.20
N LYS A 150 35.97 -2.87 41.00
CA LYS A 150 37.08 -3.46 41.76
C LYS A 150 36.61 -4.43 42.85
N GLU A 151 35.43 -4.20 43.41
CA GLU A 151 34.90 -5.00 44.53
C GLU A 151 34.08 -6.19 44.03
N TYR A 152 33.38 -6.04 42.91
CA TYR A 152 32.40 -7.02 42.43
C TYR A 152 32.77 -7.73 41.13
N THR A 153 33.87 -7.34 40.48
CA THR A 153 34.32 -7.97 39.23
C THR A 153 35.82 -8.30 39.28
N GLU A 154 36.30 -9.19 38.42
CA GLU A 154 37.74 -9.48 38.29
C GLU A 154 38.50 -8.38 37.50
N ALA A 155 37.85 -7.24 37.22
CA ALA A 155 38.48 -6.11 36.56
C ALA A 155 39.43 -5.40 37.55
N ASP A 156 40.74 -5.68 37.44
CA ASP A 156 41.75 -5.01 38.26
C ASP A 156 41.86 -3.51 37.97
N LYS A 157 41.64 -3.11 36.72
CA LYS A 157 41.74 -1.71 36.31
C LYS A 157 40.67 -1.35 35.29
N VAL A 158 39.76 -0.47 35.72
CA VAL A 158 38.81 0.23 34.85
C VAL A 158 39.30 1.65 34.64
N SER A 159 39.39 2.08 33.39
CA SER A 159 39.73 3.47 33.04
C SER A 159 38.68 4.04 32.11
N ILE A 160 38.26 5.27 32.40
CA ILE A 160 37.46 6.09 31.50
C ILE A 160 38.43 6.70 30.50
N ILE A 161 38.21 6.42 29.21
CA ILE A 161 39.04 6.92 28.10
C ILE A 161 38.48 8.22 27.56
N SER A 162 37.15 8.32 27.50
CA SER A 162 36.44 9.53 27.10
C SER A 162 35.22 9.72 27.98
N GLU A 163 35.09 10.92 28.53
CA GLU A 163 33.84 11.36 29.15
C GLU A 163 32.78 11.61 28.08
N ALA A 164 31.51 11.46 28.47
CA ALA A 164 30.36 11.76 27.65
C ALA A 164 30.19 13.28 27.52
N SER A 165 29.92 13.73 26.30
CA SER A 165 29.58 15.12 25.98
C SER A 165 28.15 15.19 25.43
N PRO A 166 27.39 16.26 25.71
CA PRO A 166 26.04 16.43 25.19
C PRO A 166 26.01 16.40 23.65
N SER A 167 25.25 15.47 23.06
CA SER A 167 25.02 15.46 21.61
C SER A 167 23.95 16.47 21.23
N THR A 168 24.21 17.28 20.21
CA THR A 168 23.23 18.22 19.64
C THR A 168 22.26 17.55 18.66
N ASN A 169 22.58 16.33 18.21
CA ASN A 169 21.78 15.61 17.23
C ASN A 169 20.89 14.57 17.92
N PRO A 170 19.56 14.62 17.74
CA PRO A 170 18.66 13.63 18.30
C PRO A 170 18.82 12.29 17.55
N VAL A 171 18.82 11.20 18.31
CA VAL A 171 18.90 9.82 17.78
C VAL A 171 17.52 9.23 17.49
N SER A 172 16.47 9.79 18.08
CA SER A 172 15.09 9.37 17.92
C SER A 172 14.17 10.59 17.87
N PRO A 173 13.06 10.55 17.11
CA PRO A 173 12.63 9.47 16.23
C PRO A 173 13.39 9.42 14.90
N ASN A 174 13.62 8.21 14.38
CA ASN A 174 14.19 8.05 13.03
C ASN A 174 13.13 8.36 11.98
N LYS A 175 13.11 9.62 11.54
CA LYS A 175 12.12 10.16 10.59
C LYS A 175 11.98 9.29 9.34
N LYS A 176 13.09 8.82 8.76
CA LYS A 176 13.07 8.01 7.52
C LYS A 176 12.39 6.67 7.75
N VAL A 177 12.74 5.99 8.84
CA VAL A 177 12.17 4.69 9.20
C VAL A 177 10.68 4.83 9.52
N ASN A 178 10.29 5.82 10.33
CA ASN A 178 8.89 6.02 10.69
C ASN A 178 8.01 6.36 9.48
N LEU A 179 8.49 7.21 8.56
CA LEU A 179 7.77 7.51 7.33
C LEU A 179 7.64 6.28 6.43
N ALA A 180 8.70 5.47 6.32
CA ALA A 180 8.65 4.23 5.56
C ALA A 180 7.63 3.23 6.15
N ILE A 181 7.62 3.07 7.47
CA ILE A 181 6.63 2.24 8.18
C ILE A 181 5.21 2.76 7.92
N GLY A 182 4.99 4.08 8.03
CA GLY A 182 3.70 4.72 7.75
C GLY A 182 3.22 4.50 6.31
N GLY A 183 4.11 4.64 5.34
CA GLY A 183 3.80 4.38 3.93
C GLY A 183 3.46 2.91 3.67
N ILE A 184 4.25 1.97 4.21
CA ILE A 184 4.00 0.53 4.06
C ILE A 184 2.66 0.14 4.69
N LEU A 185 2.36 0.61 5.90
CA LEU A 185 1.06 0.41 6.54
C LEU A 185 -0.07 1.00 5.71
N GLY A 186 0.11 2.21 5.16
CA GLY A 186 -0.84 2.83 4.24
C GLY A 186 -1.12 1.98 3.00
N LEU A 187 -0.10 1.36 2.41
CA LEU A 187 -0.26 0.46 1.27
C LEU A 187 -1.03 -0.82 1.65
N ILE A 188 -0.69 -1.43 2.78
CA ILE A 188 -1.37 -2.65 3.25
C ILE A 188 -2.86 -2.36 3.46
N ILE A 189 -3.18 -1.25 4.13
CA ILE A 189 -4.57 -0.84 4.35
C ILE A 189 -5.24 -0.49 3.01
N GLY A 190 -4.56 0.21 2.11
CA GLY A 190 -5.07 0.55 0.79
C GLY A 190 -5.41 -0.68 -0.06
N VAL A 191 -4.57 -1.70 -0.04
CA VAL A 191 -4.84 -2.99 -0.69
C VAL A 191 -6.03 -3.68 -0.05
N GLY A 192 -6.08 -3.74 1.28
CA GLY A 192 -7.22 -4.30 2.02
C GLY A 192 -8.52 -3.61 1.62
N LEU A 193 -8.57 -2.28 1.65
CA LEU A 193 -9.73 -1.49 1.24
C LEU A 193 -10.10 -1.67 -0.23
N ALA A 194 -9.13 -1.84 -1.13
CA ALA A 194 -9.40 -2.13 -2.53
C ALA A 194 -10.09 -3.49 -2.72
N LEU A 195 -9.64 -4.51 -1.98
CA LEU A 195 -10.25 -5.85 -1.99
C LEU A 195 -11.64 -5.81 -1.34
N LEU A 196 -11.79 -5.16 -0.18
CA LEU A 196 -13.09 -4.99 0.48
C LEU A 196 -14.08 -4.25 -0.43
N SER A 197 -13.62 -3.17 -1.10
CA SER A 197 -14.45 -2.44 -2.07
C SER A 197 -14.91 -3.32 -3.22
N GLN A 198 -14.14 -4.34 -3.61
CA GLN A 198 -14.56 -5.31 -4.63
C GLN A 198 -15.58 -6.30 -4.08
N LEU A 199 -15.40 -6.80 -2.86
CA LEU A 199 -16.35 -7.73 -2.22
C LEU A 199 -17.73 -7.10 -2.00
N PHE A 200 -17.78 -5.81 -1.66
CA PHE A 200 -19.04 -5.08 -1.53
C PHE A 200 -19.64 -4.61 -2.86
N ASN A 201 -18.88 -4.69 -3.96
CA ASN A 201 -19.37 -4.28 -5.27
C ASN A 201 -20.20 -5.39 -5.91
N ARG A 202 -21.47 -5.49 -5.49
CA ARG A 202 -22.49 -6.39 -6.03
C ARG A 202 -23.02 -5.93 -7.40
N THR A 203 -22.15 -5.59 -8.34
CA THR A 203 -22.60 -5.34 -9.72
C THR A 203 -22.81 -6.68 -10.41
N VAL A 204 -24.06 -7.04 -10.67
CA VAL A 204 -24.41 -8.18 -11.53
C VAL A 204 -23.96 -7.86 -12.95
N LYS A 205 -22.97 -8.61 -13.47
CA LYS A 205 -22.42 -8.38 -14.81
C LYS A 205 -22.69 -9.50 -15.80
N SER A 206 -23.24 -10.63 -15.36
CA SER A 206 -23.59 -11.72 -16.27
C SER A 206 -25.10 -11.87 -16.37
N VAL A 207 -25.53 -12.09 -17.62
CA VAL A 207 -26.92 -12.39 -17.98
C VAL A 207 -27.33 -13.73 -17.38
N GLU A 208 -26.41 -14.70 -17.34
CA GLU A 208 -26.57 -15.99 -16.64
C GLU A 208 -26.95 -15.83 -15.16
N TYR A 209 -26.39 -14.86 -14.42
CA TYR A 209 -26.74 -14.66 -13.01
C TYR A 209 -28.22 -14.26 -12.83
N VAL A 210 -28.75 -13.46 -13.77
CA VAL A 210 -30.16 -13.04 -13.79
C VAL A 210 -31.06 -14.23 -14.12
N THR A 211 -30.72 -15.00 -15.15
CA THR A 211 -31.52 -16.16 -15.58
C THR A 211 -31.57 -17.28 -14.53
N GLU A 212 -30.43 -17.62 -13.92
CA GLU A 212 -30.35 -18.74 -12.96
C GLU A 212 -30.82 -18.38 -11.54
N THR A 213 -30.60 -17.14 -11.08
CA THR A 213 -30.96 -16.75 -9.70
C THR A 213 -32.39 -16.24 -9.61
N LEU A 214 -32.86 -15.49 -10.62
CA LEU A 214 -34.19 -14.87 -10.62
C LEU A 214 -35.21 -15.71 -11.40
N ASN A 215 -34.76 -16.72 -12.16
CA ASN A 215 -35.61 -17.63 -12.93
C ASN A 215 -36.56 -16.92 -13.91
N ILE A 216 -36.15 -15.73 -14.38
CA ILE A 216 -36.88 -14.91 -15.35
C ILE A 216 -36.26 -15.16 -16.73
N PRO A 217 -37.06 -15.46 -17.77
CA PRO A 217 -36.54 -15.64 -19.12
C PRO A 217 -36.00 -14.32 -19.67
N VAL A 218 -34.74 -14.31 -20.09
CA VAL A 218 -34.13 -13.16 -20.76
C VAL A 218 -34.62 -13.12 -22.21
N LEU A 219 -35.45 -12.12 -22.52
CA LEU A 219 -36.08 -11.95 -23.84
C LEU A 219 -35.12 -11.37 -24.91
N GLY A 220 -34.02 -10.75 -24.49
CA GLY A 220 -33.01 -10.17 -25.38
C GLY A 220 -32.00 -9.33 -24.63
N HIS A 221 -30.87 -9.02 -25.26
CA HIS A 221 -29.88 -8.08 -24.76
C HIS A 221 -29.78 -6.89 -25.71
N ILE A 222 -29.76 -5.68 -25.17
CA ILE A 222 -29.54 -4.46 -25.96
C ILE A 222 -28.06 -4.08 -25.76
N PRO A 223 -27.18 -4.29 -26.75
CA PRO A 223 -25.79 -3.88 -26.63
C PRO A 223 -25.72 -2.36 -26.56
N LEU A 224 -25.06 -1.83 -25.52
CA LEU A 224 -24.79 -0.40 -25.43
C LEU A 224 -23.62 -0.08 -26.38
N LEU A 225 -23.96 0.26 -27.63
CA LEU A 225 -22.97 0.65 -28.64
C LEU A 225 -22.46 2.06 -28.33
N ALA A 226 -21.13 2.22 -28.27
CA ALA A 226 -20.54 3.54 -28.15
C ALA A 226 -20.87 4.38 -29.39
N SER A 227 -21.10 5.68 -29.22
CA SER A 227 -21.56 6.59 -30.30
C SER A 227 -20.67 6.60 -31.55
N LYS A 228 -19.41 6.17 -31.41
CA LYS A 228 -18.45 6.03 -32.51
C LYS A 228 -18.74 4.79 -33.37
N GLU A 229 -19.10 3.66 -32.76
CA GLU A 229 -19.43 2.42 -33.47
C GLU A 229 -20.76 2.53 -34.22
N LEU A 230 -21.73 3.25 -33.65
CA LEU A 230 -23.00 3.56 -34.34
C LEU A 230 -22.77 4.33 -35.65
N LYS A 231 -21.85 5.31 -35.64
CA LYS A 231 -21.50 6.08 -36.84
C LYS A 231 -20.80 5.23 -37.90
N ASP A 232 -19.93 4.32 -37.47
CA ASP A 232 -19.22 3.42 -38.38
C ASP A 232 -20.19 2.40 -39.02
N ILE A 233 -21.14 1.87 -38.25
CA ILE A 233 -22.21 0.98 -38.75
C ILE A 233 -23.10 1.71 -39.76
N GLN A 234 -23.54 2.93 -39.45
CA GLN A 234 -24.34 3.75 -40.39
C GLN A 234 -23.59 4.03 -41.69
N LYS A 235 -22.29 4.32 -41.59
CA LYS A 235 -21.44 4.56 -42.77
C LYS A 235 -21.31 3.31 -43.64
N HIS A 236 -21.11 2.14 -43.03
CA HIS A 236 -21.02 0.87 -43.74
C HIS A 236 -22.36 0.45 -44.37
N GLN A 237 -23.48 0.67 -43.68
CA GLN A 237 -24.81 0.42 -44.26
C GLN A 237 -25.10 1.34 -45.44
N LYS A 238 -24.79 2.64 -45.33
CA LYS A 238 -24.95 3.60 -46.44
C LYS A 238 -24.07 3.25 -47.64
N SER A 239 -22.86 2.74 -47.39
CA SER A 239 -21.97 2.23 -48.44
C SER A 239 -22.49 0.94 -49.09
N ALA A 240 -23.06 0.02 -48.32
CA ALA A 240 -23.64 -1.22 -48.84
C ALA A 240 -24.88 -0.94 -49.69
N LEU A 241 -25.76 -0.04 -49.25
CA LEU A 241 -26.97 0.34 -49.99
C LEU A 241 -26.69 1.20 -51.21
N LYS A 242 -25.55 1.89 -51.27
CA LYS A 242 -25.06 2.55 -52.49
C LYS A 242 -24.51 1.57 -53.53
N SER A 243 -24.09 0.37 -53.10
CA SER A 243 -23.55 -0.67 -54.00
C SER A 243 -24.65 -1.54 -54.64
N VAL A 244 -25.82 -1.60 -54.01
CA VAL A 244 -27.05 -2.10 -54.61
C VAL A 244 -27.67 -0.90 -55.33
N ASN A 245 -27.82 -0.91 -56.65
CA ASN A 245 -28.41 0.21 -57.43
C ASN A 245 -29.92 0.37 -57.15
N LEU A 246 -30.29 0.60 -55.89
CA LEU A 246 -31.61 1.10 -55.51
C LEU A 246 -31.64 2.57 -55.94
N THR A 247 -32.59 2.89 -56.80
CA THR A 247 -32.82 4.23 -57.33
C THR A 247 -32.89 5.23 -56.18
N THR A 248 -32.22 6.36 -56.37
CA THR A 248 -31.84 7.32 -55.31
C THR A 248 -33.03 7.98 -54.60
N GLU A 249 -34.25 7.73 -55.07
CA GLU A 249 -35.51 8.16 -54.46
C GLU A 249 -35.89 7.31 -53.22
N THR A 250 -35.49 6.03 -53.15
CA THR A 250 -35.86 5.13 -52.03
C THR A 250 -34.88 5.19 -50.86
N ILE A 251 -33.65 5.66 -51.08
CA ILE A 251 -32.58 5.63 -50.06
C ILE A 251 -32.81 6.70 -48.98
N ASP A 252 -33.32 7.87 -49.36
CA ASP A 252 -33.60 8.93 -48.38
C ASP A 252 -34.83 8.58 -47.53
N ASP A 253 -35.86 7.90 -48.07
CA ASP A 253 -37.02 7.44 -47.30
C ASP A 253 -36.70 6.26 -46.35
N VAL A 254 -35.73 5.41 -46.69
CA VAL A 254 -35.32 4.28 -45.82
C VAL A 254 -34.45 4.74 -44.64
N PHE A 255 -33.77 5.88 -44.76
CA PHE A 255 -32.87 6.40 -43.73
C PHE A 255 -33.35 7.67 -43.03
N ASN A 256 -34.34 8.38 -43.57
CA ASN A 256 -35.15 9.33 -42.81
C ASN A 256 -36.16 8.55 -41.97
N LEU A 257 -35.67 7.92 -40.91
CA LEU A 257 -36.44 7.78 -39.67
C LEU A 257 -36.43 9.12 -38.92
N ASP A 258 -36.68 10.23 -39.63
CA ASP A 258 -37.06 11.51 -39.02
C ASP A 258 -38.54 11.50 -38.62
N ASP A 259 -39.30 10.56 -39.18
CA ASP A 259 -40.53 10.10 -38.56
C ASP A 259 -40.11 9.22 -37.37
N GLY A 260 -39.91 9.87 -36.23
CA GLY A 260 -40.01 9.19 -34.94
C GLY A 260 -41.22 8.26 -34.98
N VAL A 261 -41.12 7.08 -34.38
CA VAL A 261 -42.30 6.25 -34.17
C VAL A 261 -43.25 7.12 -33.37
N ASP A 262 -44.29 7.65 -34.02
CA ASP A 262 -45.25 8.59 -33.43
C ASP A 262 -45.79 7.93 -32.15
N GLY A 263 -45.33 8.43 -30.99
CA GLY A 263 -45.62 7.88 -29.67
C GLY A 263 -44.41 7.53 -28.79
N LEU A 264 -43.24 7.16 -29.34
CA LEU A 264 -42.09 6.73 -28.51
C LEU A 264 -41.27 7.89 -27.95
N ASP A 265 -41.23 9.03 -28.65
CA ASP A 265 -40.43 10.19 -28.25
C ASP A 265 -40.96 10.83 -26.96
N GLN A 266 -42.27 10.73 -26.73
CA GLN A 266 -42.93 11.24 -25.55
C GLN A 266 -42.61 10.42 -24.29
N ASP A 267 -42.38 9.12 -24.44
CA ASP A 267 -42.02 8.23 -23.31
C ASP A 267 -40.51 8.21 -23.04
N LEU A 268 -39.68 8.30 -24.08
CA LEU A 268 -38.21 8.41 -23.93
C LEU A 268 -37.77 9.72 -23.25
N SER A 269 -38.51 10.81 -23.45
CA SER A 269 -38.24 12.09 -22.76
C SER A 269 -38.59 12.05 -21.27
N ARG A 270 -39.57 11.23 -20.85
CA ARG A 270 -39.94 11.05 -19.44
C ARG A 270 -38.91 10.23 -18.66
N ILE A 271 -38.32 9.21 -19.29
CA ILE A 271 -37.26 8.37 -18.69
C ILE A 271 -35.96 9.16 -18.46
N LYS A 272 -35.66 10.13 -19.34
CA LYS A 272 -34.45 10.98 -19.24
C LYS A 272 -34.44 11.87 -17.99
N ASP A 273 -35.62 12.19 -17.44
CA ASP A 273 -35.81 13.00 -16.23
C ASP A 273 -35.89 12.16 -14.94
N GLY A 274 -35.72 10.83 -15.02
CA GLY A 274 -35.64 9.96 -13.83
C GLY A 274 -36.92 9.85 -13.01
N ARG A 275 -38.07 10.22 -13.58
CA ARG A 275 -39.39 10.07 -12.97
C ARG A 275 -40.11 8.91 -13.67
N ASP A 276 -40.31 7.82 -12.95
CA ASP A 276 -41.00 6.59 -13.35
C ASP A 276 -40.19 5.61 -14.22
N LEU A 277 -39.55 4.65 -13.54
CA LEU A 277 -38.89 3.48 -14.15
C LEU A 277 -39.77 2.21 -14.12
N ASP A 278 -41.05 2.32 -13.76
CA ASP A 278 -41.93 1.16 -13.51
C ASP A 278 -43.07 1.02 -14.55
N GLN A 279 -42.93 1.60 -15.74
CA GLN A 279 -43.94 1.46 -16.80
C GLN A 279 -43.51 0.49 -17.88
N THR A 280 -44.39 -0.49 -18.12
CA THR A 280 -44.31 -1.43 -19.24
C THR A 280 -44.68 -0.70 -20.51
N ILE A 281 -43.79 -0.69 -21.51
CA ILE A 281 -44.05 -0.06 -22.81
C ILE A 281 -45.13 -0.86 -23.52
N ASP A 282 -46.29 -0.24 -23.77
CA ASP A 282 -47.38 -0.85 -24.51
C ASP A 282 -47.08 -0.81 -26.01
N LEU A 283 -46.88 -1.98 -26.62
CA LEU A 283 -46.49 -2.14 -28.02
C LEU A 283 -47.70 -2.32 -28.95
N SER A 284 -48.94 -2.25 -28.43
CA SER A 284 -50.16 -2.54 -29.19
C SER A 284 -50.49 -1.50 -30.26
N GLU A 285 -49.94 -0.28 -30.17
CA GLU A 285 -50.21 0.82 -31.12
C GLU A 285 -49.16 0.98 -32.23
N ILE A 286 -48.12 0.14 -32.27
CA ILE A 286 -47.07 0.25 -33.30
C ILE A 286 -47.63 -0.22 -34.66
N LYS A 287 -47.93 0.74 -35.55
CA LYS A 287 -48.27 0.47 -36.95
C LYS A 287 -47.00 0.26 -37.78
N ILE A 288 -46.81 -0.95 -38.28
CA ILE A 288 -45.72 -1.28 -39.21
C ILE A 288 -46.23 -1.05 -40.64
N ASN A 289 -45.68 -0.05 -41.34
CA ASN A 289 -45.95 0.12 -42.76
C ASN A 289 -45.34 -1.05 -43.57
N ARG A 290 -46.17 -1.77 -44.30
CA ARG A 290 -45.78 -2.88 -45.17
C ARG A 290 -45.33 -2.31 -46.52
N ILE A 291 -44.09 -2.55 -46.91
CA ILE A 291 -43.59 -2.18 -48.24
C ILE A 291 -44.09 -3.23 -49.24
N GLU A 292 -44.99 -2.85 -50.15
CA GLU A 292 -45.35 -3.65 -51.32
C GLU A 292 -44.29 -3.48 -52.41
N LEU A 293 -43.74 -4.60 -52.88
CA LEU A 293 -42.80 -4.63 -54.00
C LEU A 293 -43.61 -4.64 -55.30
N ASP A 294 -43.55 -3.53 -56.05
CA ASP A 294 -44.21 -3.39 -57.35
C ASP A 294 -43.49 -4.23 -58.42
N ASP A 295 -44.28 -4.91 -59.26
CA ASP A 295 -43.84 -5.89 -60.25
C ASP A 295 -42.94 -5.23 -61.32
N THR A 296 -41.68 -5.69 -61.44
CA THR A 296 -40.82 -5.39 -62.61
C THR A 296 -40.12 -6.65 -63.12
N PRO A 297 -39.80 -6.72 -64.43
CA PRO A 297 -39.96 -7.94 -65.21
C PRO A 297 -38.80 -8.93 -65.05
N VAL A 298 -39.14 -10.20 -65.27
CA VAL A 298 -38.24 -11.35 -65.40
C VAL A 298 -37.14 -11.04 -66.43
N ILE A 299 -35.89 -10.90 -65.96
CA ILE A 299 -34.71 -10.94 -66.82
C ILE A 299 -34.25 -12.39 -66.94
N ASP A 300 -34.47 -12.95 -68.13
CA ASP A 300 -34.07 -14.29 -68.56
C ASP A 300 -32.55 -14.51 -68.46
N GLY A 301 -32.19 -15.69 -67.97
CA GLY A 301 -30.81 -16.11 -67.79
C GLY A 301 -30.19 -16.58 -69.10
N ARG A 302 -29.09 -15.93 -69.50
CA ARG A 302 -27.88 -16.53 -70.12
C ARG A 302 -27.01 -15.42 -70.70
N LYS A 303 -25.88 -15.14 -70.04
CA LYS A 303 -24.52 -15.26 -70.61
C LYS A 303 -23.47 -14.61 -69.69
N ASN A 304 -22.35 -15.32 -69.64
CA ASN A 304 -21.00 -14.86 -69.29
C ASN A 304 -20.61 -14.74 -67.82
N ARG A 305 -20.23 -15.92 -67.32
CA ARG A 305 -19.11 -16.18 -66.42
C ARG A 305 -17.94 -15.22 -66.68
N HIS A 306 -17.43 -14.58 -65.62
CA HIS A 306 -15.99 -14.48 -65.38
C HIS A 306 -15.68 -14.50 -63.88
N SER A 307 -14.73 -15.39 -63.59
CA SER A 307 -14.06 -15.69 -62.33
C SER A 307 -13.55 -14.48 -61.54
N VAL A 308 -13.81 -14.46 -60.23
CA VAL A 308 -12.78 -14.09 -59.24
C VAL A 308 -12.84 -15.08 -58.07
N ALA A 309 -11.93 -16.06 -58.10
CA ALA A 309 -11.53 -16.82 -56.94
C ALA A 309 -10.57 -15.97 -56.08
N GLY A 310 -10.70 -16.00 -54.75
CA GLY A 310 -9.75 -15.29 -53.89
C GLY A 310 -10.06 -15.26 -52.38
N LEU A 311 -9.74 -16.37 -51.70
CA LEU A 311 -9.06 -16.43 -50.39
C LEU A 311 -9.78 -15.98 -49.10
N SER A 312 -10.36 -16.98 -48.41
CA SER A 312 -9.92 -17.50 -47.09
C SER A 312 -9.21 -16.56 -46.10
N ARG A 313 -9.83 -16.32 -44.93
CA ARG A 313 -9.41 -16.85 -43.61
C ARG A 313 -10.25 -16.26 -42.47
N VAL A 314 -11.12 -17.07 -41.88
CA VAL A 314 -11.61 -16.89 -40.52
C VAL A 314 -10.64 -17.63 -39.59
N LYS A 315 -10.04 -16.91 -38.63
CA LYS A 315 -9.28 -17.50 -37.54
C LYS A 315 -10.14 -17.46 -36.28
N ARG A 316 -10.32 -18.62 -35.66
CA ARG A 316 -10.69 -18.77 -34.25
C ARG A 316 -9.54 -18.26 -33.37
#